data_AF-A0A0F4IVY6-F1
#
_entry.id   AF-A0A0F4IVY6-F1
#
_cell.length_a   1.000
_cell.length_b   1.000
_cell.length_c   1.000
_cell.angle_alpha   90.00
_cell.angle_beta   90.00
_cell.angle_gamma   90.00
#
_symmetry.space_group_name_H-M   'P 1'
#
loop_
_entity.id
_entity.type
_entity.pdbx_description
1 polymer ?
#
loop_
_entity_poly.entity_id
_entity_poly.type
_entity_poly.pdbx_seq_one_letter_code
_entity_poly.pdbx_strand_id
1 'polypeptide(L)'
;MTTFSKAGARLGMLPLAVVLLLAAGCGTQRGGGAAGADRGSDPTPSGVAAPSAPADFPCPDESHAPATPSTPTAPVTPRPTEPSAAASPRAAEPGETVTSGPAAPPADHYAENHAFRVPLPLHGQSRCDGLAAVGRVERALEPLRRRGDFAPESVRTALTSLGYAAGKVRTYQNGPTGVGFLVDVGASPWCVEGTMSSASTRAEAFGGYPDGTGCEPPRGGH
;
A
#
# COMPACT_ATOMS: atom_id res chain seq x y z
N MET A 1 11.64 2.14 49.16
CA MET A 1 12.16 3.51 49.37
C MET A 1 11.96 4.28 48.08
N THR A 2 11.01 5.20 48.08
CA THR A 2 10.55 6.00 46.94
C THR A 2 11.24 7.36 46.97
N THR A 3 11.75 7.83 45.83
CA THR A 3 12.11 9.24 45.65
C THR A 3 11.44 9.77 44.39
N PHE A 4 10.32 10.47 44.61
CA PHE A 4 9.70 11.35 43.63
C PHE A 4 10.54 12.63 43.52
N SER A 5 10.99 12.97 42.31
CA SER A 5 11.58 14.29 42.01
C SER A 5 10.64 15.11 41.16
N LYS A 6 10.48 16.37 41.57
CA LYS A 6 9.44 17.33 41.22
C LYS A 6 9.96 18.39 40.24
N ALA A 7 9.10 18.69 39.26
CA ALA A 7 8.88 19.94 38.51
C ALA A 7 10.06 20.81 38.05
N GLY A 8 10.07 21.08 36.74
CA GLY A 8 10.69 22.25 36.14
C GLY A 8 9.86 22.75 34.96
N ALA A 9 8.80 23.52 35.24
CA ALA A 9 8.05 24.23 34.22
C ALA A 9 8.87 25.43 33.71
N ARG A 10 9.15 25.48 32.41
CA ARG A 10 9.51 26.74 31.74
C ARG A 10 8.48 27.00 30.64
N LEU A 11 7.55 27.89 31.00
CA LEU A 11 6.59 28.53 30.12
C LEU A 11 7.34 29.52 29.23
N GLY A 12 7.76 29.05 28.05
CA GLY A 12 8.35 29.90 27.01
C GLY A 12 7.26 30.35 26.03
N MET A 13 6.77 31.56 26.22
CA MET A 13 5.87 32.28 25.32
C MET A 13 6.66 32.78 24.11
N LEU A 14 6.34 32.32 22.89
CA LEU A 14 6.89 32.88 21.64
C LEU A 14 5.78 33.11 20.61
N PRO A 15 5.89 34.19 19.81
CA PRO A 15 4.76 34.92 19.26
C PRO A 15 4.16 34.29 18.00
N LEU A 16 2.85 34.47 17.93
CA LEU A 16 1.99 34.27 16.79
C LEU A 16 2.40 35.21 15.64
N ALA A 17 3.20 34.74 14.69
CA ALA A 17 3.46 35.46 13.44
C ALA A 17 2.45 34.99 12.38
N VAL A 18 1.32 35.70 12.32
CA VAL A 18 0.33 35.58 11.24
C VAL A 18 0.92 36.26 10.00
N VAL A 19 1.32 35.46 9.01
CA VAL A 19 1.58 35.97 7.65
C VAL A 19 0.36 35.66 6.80
N LEU A 20 -0.54 36.63 6.74
CA LEU A 20 -1.56 36.79 5.72
C LEU A 20 -0.86 37.22 4.42
N LEU A 21 -0.88 36.37 3.39
CA LEU A 21 -0.69 36.83 2.01
C LEU A 21 -1.83 36.32 1.13
N LEU A 22 -2.66 37.26 0.71
CA LEU A 22 -3.68 37.10 -0.33
C LEU A 22 -3.02 36.99 -1.70
N ALA A 23 -3.50 36.07 -2.53
CA ALA A 23 -3.48 36.24 -3.98
C ALA A 23 -4.82 35.75 -4.56
N ALA A 24 -5.65 36.74 -4.93
CA ALA A 24 -6.81 36.57 -5.78
C ALA A 24 -6.36 36.17 -7.20
N GLY A 25 -7.10 35.29 -7.86
CA GLY A 25 -6.88 34.95 -9.28
C GLY A 25 -8.08 34.23 -9.88
N CYS A 26 -8.68 34.88 -10.90
CA CYS A 26 -9.80 34.52 -11.79
C CYS A 26 -10.12 33.02 -11.95
N GLY A 27 -11.36 32.54 -11.95
CA GLY A 27 -12.58 33.16 -12.45
C GLY A 27 -12.71 32.97 -13.97
N THR A 28 -13.15 31.80 -14.42
CA THR A 28 -13.74 31.63 -15.77
C THR A 28 -15.04 30.84 -15.68
N GLN A 29 -16.13 31.59 -15.81
CA GLN A 29 -17.48 31.11 -16.07
C GLN A 29 -17.53 30.56 -17.51
N ARG A 30 -17.97 29.31 -17.70
CA ARG A 30 -18.46 28.85 -19.02
C ARG A 30 -19.97 28.79 -18.98
N GLY A 31 -20.56 29.61 -19.85
CA GLY A 31 -21.98 29.80 -20.00
C GLY A 31 -22.70 28.57 -20.51
N GLY A 32 -23.99 28.54 -20.20
CA GLY A 32 -24.94 27.57 -20.73
C GLY A 32 -25.08 27.69 -22.25
N GLY A 33 -25.33 26.54 -22.86
CA GLY A 33 -25.67 26.38 -24.27
C GLY A 33 -26.76 25.34 -24.42
N ALA A 34 -27.98 25.85 -24.62
CA ALA A 34 -29.17 25.31 -25.26
C ALA A 34 -29.33 23.80 -25.49
N ALA A 35 -30.54 23.35 -25.14
CA ALA A 35 -31.18 22.13 -25.63
C ALA A 35 -31.23 22.10 -27.17
N GLY A 36 -30.70 21.03 -27.74
CA GLY A 36 -30.92 20.61 -29.12
C GLY A 36 -31.14 19.10 -29.13
N ALA A 37 -32.37 18.69 -29.41
CA ALA A 37 -32.71 17.29 -29.63
C ALA A 37 -32.30 16.90 -31.05
N ASP A 38 -31.11 16.32 -31.19
CA ASP A 38 -30.68 15.67 -32.43
C ASP A 38 -30.39 14.19 -32.17
N ARG A 39 -31.21 13.32 -32.76
CA ARG A 39 -30.96 11.88 -32.92
C ARG A 39 -29.87 11.72 -33.98
N GLY A 40 -28.62 11.95 -33.61
CA GLY A 40 -27.44 11.70 -34.44
C GLY A 40 -26.86 10.33 -34.11
N SER A 41 -26.63 9.52 -35.15
CA SER A 41 -26.05 8.18 -35.12
C SER A 41 -24.80 8.10 -34.25
N ASP A 42 -24.76 7.11 -33.35
CA ASP A 42 -23.65 6.83 -32.45
C ASP A 42 -22.32 6.69 -33.23
N PRO A 43 -21.36 7.61 -33.06
CA PRO A 43 -20.04 7.42 -33.61
C PRO A 43 -19.38 6.25 -32.87
N THR A 44 -18.95 5.24 -33.63
CA THR A 44 -18.10 4.16 -33.12
C THR A 44 -16.94 4.78 -32.35
N PRO A 45 -16.77 4.50 -31.05
CA PRO A 45 -15.69 5.07 -30.27
C PRO A 45 -14.38 4.61 -30.89
N SER A 46 -13.66 5.54 -31.52
CA SER A 46 -12.28 5.31 -31.93
C SER A 46 -11.49 5.03 -30.66
N GLY A 47 -11.01 3.79 -30.53
CA GLY A 47 -10.32 3.30 -29.35
C GLY A 47 -9.22 4.27 -28.94
N VAL A 48 -9.36 4.85 -27.75
CA VAL A 48 -8.30 5.66 -27.14
C VAL A 48 -7.10 4.75 -26.99
N ALA A 49 -5.99 5.10 -27.66
CA ALA A 49 -4.77 4.32 -27.56
C ALA A 49 -4.39 4.20 -26.09
N ALA A 50 -4.24 2.96 -25.61
CA ALA A 50 -3.84 2.69 -24.24
C ALA A 50 -2.50 3.40 -23.99
N PRO A 51 -2.37 4.19 -22.89
CA PRO A 51 -1.11 4.84 -22.56
C PRO A 51 -0.04 3.75 -22.41
N SER A 52 1.14 4.00 -22.99
CA SER A 52 2.28 3.10 -22.85
C SER A 52 2.64 2.98 -21.37
N ALA A 53 2.94 1.75 -20.93
CA ALA A 53 3.39 1.50 -19.56
C ALA A 53 4.64 2.37 -19.26
N PRO A 54 4.73 2.98 -18.07
CA PRO A 54 5.90 3.77 -17.69
C PRO A 54 7.14 2.88 -17.70
N ALA A 55 8.24 3.39 -18.27
CA ALA A 55 9.50 2.67 -18.28
C ALA A 55 10.06 2.58 -16.86
N ASP A 56 10.32 1.35 -16.39
CA ASP A 56 11.02 1.10 -15.15
C ASP A 56 12.53 1.17 -15.39
N PHE A 57 13.14 2.25 -14.91
CA PHE A 57 14.60 2.39 -14.88
C PHE A 57 15.15 1.86 -13.55
N PRO A 58 16.24 1.07 -13.56
CA PRO A 58 16.86 0.59 -12.33
C PRO A 58 17.38 1.77 -11.51
N CYS A 59 17.21 1.70 -10.18
CA CYS A 59 17.74 2.71 -9.29
C CYS A 59 19.27 2.64 -9.26
N PRO A 60 19.99 3.78 -9.17
CA PRO A 60 21.45 3.81 -9.27
C PRO A 60 22.15 2.92 -8.23
N ASP A 61 21.55 2.74 -7.04
CA ASP A 61 22.09 1.88 -5.99
C ASP A 61 21.67 0.40 -6.10
N GLU A 62 20.78 0.05 -7.04
CA GLU A 62 20.29 -1.32 -7.22
C GLU A 62 21.23 -2.17 -8.08
N SER A 63 22.10 -1.53 -8.86
CA SER A 63 22.95 -2.20 -9.86
C SER A 63 24.14 -2.98 -9.28
N HIS A 64 24.36 -3.00 -7.96
CA HIS A 64 25.57 -3.56 -7.37
C HIS A 64 25.40 -4.48 -6.16
N ALA A 65 24.19 -4.88 -5.78
CA ALA A 65 24.07 -6.02 -4.88
C ALA A 65 24.42 -7.29 -5.68
N PRO A 66 25.58 -7.97 -5.44
CA PRO A 66 25.81 -9.27 -6.03
C PRO A 66 24.63 -10.13 -5.63
N ALA A 67 23.91 -10.67 -6.61
CA ALA A 67 22.75 -11.53 -6.38
C ALA A 67 23.18 -12.59 -5.37
N THR A 68 22.74 -12.45 -4.12
CA THR A 68 22.85 -13.55 -3.16
C THR A 68 22.14 -14.70 -3.85
N PRO A 69 22.81 -15.82 -4.10
CA PRO A 69 22.22 -16.92 -4.86
C PRO A 69 20.90 -17.24 -4.18
N SER A 70 19.80 -16.97 -4.88
CA SER A 70 18.48 -17.31 -4.40
C SER A 70 18.53 -18.79 -4.12
N THR A 71 18.55 -19.17 -2.83
CA THR A 71 18.47 -20.55 -2.41
C THR A 71 17.25 -21.11 -3.14
N PRO A 72 17.40 -22.10 -4.03
CA PRO A 72 16.27 -22.61 -4.79
C PRO A 72 15.22 -23.01 -3.77
N THR A 73 14.05 -22.34 -3.83
CA THR A 73 12.88 -22.74 -3.07
C THR A 73 12.65 -24.20 -3.44
N ALA A 74 12.92 -25.09 -2.48
CA ALA A 74 12.71 -26.51 -2.67
C ALA A 74 11.28 -26.70 -3.20
N PRO A 75 11.07 -27.54 -4.22
CA PRO A 75 9.74 -27.81 -4.73
C PRO A 75 8.87 -28.23 -3.54
N VAL A 76 7.81 -27.45 -3.28
CA VAL A 76 6.79 -27.83 -2.33
C VAL A 76 6.15 -29.10 -2.88
N THR A 77 6.55 -30.25 -2.34
CA THR A 77 5.92 -31.52 -2.63
C THR A 77 4.45 -31.41 -2.25
N PRO A 78 3.51 -31.52 -3.19
CA PRO A 78 2.09 -31.50 -2.85
C PRO A 78 1.81 -32.67 -1.91
N ARG A 79 1.19 -32.37 -0.76
CA ARG A 79 0.75 -33.36 0.21
C ARG A 79 -0.28 -34.28 -0.48
N PRO A 80 -0.11 -35.61 -0.49
CA PRO A 80 -1.05 -36.51 -1.14
C PRO A 80 -2.40 -36.46 -0.44
N THR A 81 -3.43 -36.05 -1.18
CA THR A 81 -4.82 -36.18 -0.77
C THR A 81 -5.21 -37.65 -0.86
N GLU A 82 -5.62 -38.22 0.26
CA GLU A 82 -6.04 -39.61 0.40
C GLU A 82 -7.34 -39.88 -0.39
N PRO A 83 -7.36 -40.86 -1.31
CA PRO A 83 -8.55 -41.18 -2.08
C PRO A 83 -9.45 -42.14 -1.30
N SER A 84 -10.64 -41.68 -0.90
CA SER A 84 -11.70 -42.55 -0.37
C SER A 84 -12.45 -43.19 -1.53
N ALA A 85 -12.15 -44.46 -1.78
CA ALA A 85 -12.82 -45.31 -2.76
C ALA A 85 -14.01 -46.07 -2.15
N ALA A 86 -15.16 -46.06 -2.83
CA ALA A 86 -16.08 -47.19 -2.91
C ALA A 86 -16.92 -47.10 -4.20
N ALA A 87 -16.67 -48.05 -5.12
CA ALA A 87 -17.43 -48.34 -6.34
C ALA A 87 -18.76 -49.07 -5.98
N SER A 88 -19.77 -49.35 -6.82
CA SER A 88 -19.92 -49.66 -8.26
C SER A 88 -21.45 -49.93 -8.53
N PRO A 89 -21.92 -50.50 -9.68
CA PRO A 89 -22.21 -49.87 -10.98
C PRO A 89 -23.70 -50.04 -11.45
N ARG A 90 -24.11 -49.38 -12.55
CA ARG A 90 -25.22 -49.88 -13.39
C ARG A 90 -25.05 -49.48 -14.86
N ALA A 91 -25.39 -50.42 -15.73
CA ALA A 91 -25.08 -50.47 -17.16
C ALA A 91 -25.99 -49.62 -18.07
N ALA A 92 -25.33 -49.04 -19.08
CA ALA A 92 -25.68 -48.77 -20.49
C ALA A 92 -27.08 -48.28 -20.89
N GLU A 93 -27.12 -47.16 -21.63
CA GLU A 93 -27.70 -47.06 -22.99
C GLU A 93 -27.00 -45.93 -23.81
N PRO A 94 -26.96 -46.02 -25.16
CA PRO A 94 -26.27 -45.06 -26.02
C PRO A 94 -27.22 -43.96 -26.51
N GLY A 95 -26.99 -42.74 -26.03
CA GLY A 95 -27.60 -41.53 -26.58
C GLY A 95 -26.63 -40.38 -26.44
N GLU A 96 -26.26 -39.77 -27.56
CA GLU A 96 -25.38 -38.60 -27.65
C GLU A 96 -25.95 -37.46 -26.78
N THR A 97 -25.51 -37.46 -25.53
CA THR A 97 -25.75 -36.39 -24.57
C THR A 97 -24.45 -35.63 -24.51
N VAL A 98 -24.49 -34.36 -24.91
CA VAL A 98 -23.43 -33.40 -24.62
C VAL A 98 -23.21 -33.49 -23.11
N THR A 99 -22.16 -34.22 -22.72
CA THR A 99 -21.77 -34.37 -21.33
C THR A 99 -21.29 -33.00 -20.93
N SER A 100 -22.19 -32.24 -20.33
CA SER A 100 -21.84 -31.20 -19.38
C SER A 100 -20.96 -31.87 -18.35
N GLY A 101 -19.65 -31.86 -18.59
CA GLY A 101 -18.67 -32.22 -17.58
C GLY A 101 -18.99 -31.44 -16.32
N PRO A 102 -18.67 -31.99 -15.12
CA PRO A 102 -18.96 -31.32 -13.86
C PRO A 102 -18.52 -29.87 -13.98
N ALA A 103 -19.49 -28.95 -13.83
CA ALA A 103 -19.22 -27.52 -13.90
C ALA A 103 -18.06 -27.26 -12.94
N ALA A 104 -16.96 -26.71 -13.48
CA ALA A 104 -15.84 -26.31 -12.65
C ALA A 104 -16.42 -25.43 -11.52
N PRO A 105 -16.02 -25.66 -10.26
CA PRO A 105 -16.47 -24.80 -9.18
C PRO A 105 -16.21 -23.35 -9.59
N PRO A 106 -17.17 -22.44 -9.36
CA PRO A 106 -17.03 -21.05 -9.78
C PRO A 106 -15.68 -20.53 -9.28
N ALA A 107 -14.93 -19.90 -10.20
CA ALA A 107 -13.65 -19.30 -9.84
C ALA A 107 -13.89 -18.33 -8.68
N ASP A 108 -13.11 -18.49 -7.62
CA ASP A 108 -13.17 -17.58 -6.49
C ASP A 108 -12.62 -16.23 -6.96
N HIS A 109 -13.52 -15.29 -7.24
CA HIS A 109 -13.19 -13.93 -7.67
C HIS A 109 -12.65 -13.06 -6.52
N TYR A 110 -12.13 -13.67 -5.45
CA TYR A 110 -11.60 -12.97 -4.29
C TYR A 110 -10.49 -12.00 -4.66
N ALA A 111 -9.56 -12.41 -5.53
CA ALA A 111 -8.44 -11.56 -5.93
C ALA A 111 -8.93 -10.32 -6.69
N GLU A 112 -9.84 -10.50 -7.64
CA GLU A 112 -10.45 -9.40 -8.40
C GLU A 112 -11.26 -8.48 -7.48
N ASN A 113 -12.04 -9.05 -6.56
CA ASN A 113 -12.85 -8.30 -5.62
C ASN A 113 -12.02 -7.51 -4.60
N HIS A 114 -10.74 -7.85 -4.39
CA HIS A 114 -9.86 -7.14 -3.47
C HIS A 114 -8.77 -6.31 -4.15
N ALA A 115 -8.81 -6.18 -5.47
CA ALA A 115 -7.85 -5.37 -6.23
C ALA A 115 -7.79 -3.91 -5.74
N PHE A 116 -8.90 -3.35 -5.26
CA PHE A 116 -8.96 -2.00 -4.70
C PHE A 116 -8.13 -1.80 -3.41
N ARG A 117 -7.73 -2.91 -2.75
CA ARG A 117 -6.84 -2.91 -1.57
C ARG A 117 -5.40 -3.25 -1.90
N VAL A 118 -5.07 -3.49 -3.16
CA VAL A 118 -3.70 -3.74 -3.57
C VAL A 118 -2.99 -2.39 -3.73
N PRO A 119 -1.87 -2.15 -3.02
CA PRO A 119 -1.10 -0.93 -3.18
C PRO A 119 -0.62 -0.74 -4.63
N LEU A 120 -0.66 0.50 -5.12
CA LEU A 120 -0.10 0.84 -6.42
C LEU A 120 1.43 0.77 -6.36
N PRO A 121 2.11 0.07 -7.30
CA PRO A 121 3.56 0.07 -7.34
C PRO A 121 4.12 1.45 -7.65
N LEU A 122 5.33 1.72 -7.16
CA LEU A 122 6.11 2.89 -7.56
C LEU A 122 6.94 2.57 -8.80
N HIS A 123 7.07 3.56 -9.69
CA HIS A 123 7.84 3.46 -10.92
C HIS A 123 8.85 4.61 -11.05
N GLY A 124 9.88 4.40 -11.86
CA GLY A 124 10.89 5.41 -12.19
C GLY A 124 11.51 6.07 -10.94
N GLN A 125 11.58 7.41 -10.93
CA GLN A 125 12.20 8.16 -9.85
C GLN A 125 11.51 7.95 -8.49
N SER A 126 10.17 7.90 -8.47
CA SER A 126 9.40 7.69 -7.23
C SER A 126 9.75 6.37 -6.57
N ARG A 127 10.04 5.33 -7.34
CA ARG A 127 10.50 4.03 -6.83
C ARG A 127 11.84 4.18 -6.10
N CYS A 128 12.79 4.89 -6.69
CA CYS A 128 14.09 5.11 -6.10
C CYS A 128 14.02 5.96 -4.83
N ASP A 129 13.21 7.02 -4.85
CA ASP A 129 12.98 7.87 -3.68
C ASP A 129 12.29 7.09 -2.55
N GLY A 130 11.34 6.21 -2.91
CA GLY A 130 10.66 5.29 -2.01
C GLY A 130 11.62 4.32 -1.32
N LEU A 131 12.48 3.63 -2.09
CA LEU A 131 13.50 2.73 -1.55
C LEU A 131 14.48 3.46 -0.63
N ALA A 132 14.93 4.66 -1.02
CA ALA A 132 15.80 5.47 -0.18
C ALA A 132 15.12 5.88 1.14
N ALA A 133 13.82 6.18 1.11
CA ALA A 133 13.05 6.50 2.31
C ALA A 133 12.84 5.30 3.23
N VAL A 134 12.51 4.12 2.67
CA VAL A 134 12.47 2.85 3.40
C VAL A 134 13.78 2.63 4.17
N GLY A 135 14.92 2.74 3.47
CA GLY A 135 16.23 2.57 4.11
C GLY A 135 16.57 3.63 5.18
N ARG A 136 16.01 4.85 5.11
CA ARG A 136 16.13 5.84 6.19
C ARG A 136 15.28 5.48 7.40
N VAL A 137 14.03 5.07 7.16
CA VAL A 137 13.09 4.65 8.21
C VAL A 137 13.64 3.46 8.98
N GLU A 138 14.08 2.40 8.28
CA GLU A 138 14.61 1.20 8.93
C GLU A 138 15.82 1.51 9.81
N ARG A 139 16.77 2.32 9.31
CA ARG A 139 17.95 2.77 10.10
C ARG A 139 17.57 3.59 11.32
N ALA A 140 16.54 4.44 11.24
CA ALA A 140 16.10 5.26 12.37
C ALA A 140 15.36 4.45 13.44
N LEU A 141 14.65 3.40 13.03
CA LEU A 141 13.89 2.54 13.93
C LEU A 141 14.73 1.39 14.51
N GLU A 142 15.84 1.01 13.88
CA GLU A 142 16.72 -0.06 14.36
C GLU A 142 17.22 0.14 15.82
N PRO A 143 17.61 1.34 16.28
CA PRO A 143 17.93 1.56 17.69
C PRO A 143 16.76 1.36 18.65
N LEU A 144 15.51 1.62 18.23
CA LEU A 144 14.30 1.35 19.02
C LEU A 144 14.10 -0.16 19.17
N ARG A 145 14.23 -0.87 18.04
CA ARG A 145 14.14 -2.33 18.01
C ARG A 145 15.13 -3.00 18.94
N ARG A 146 16.42 -2.63 18.86
CA ARG A 146 17.50 -3.24 19.65
C ARG A 146 17.32 -3.08 21.16
N ARG A 147 16.72 -1.98 21.61
CA ARG A 147 16.45 -1.72 23.03
C ARG A 147 15.09 -2.24 23.50
N GLY A 148 14.28 -2.82 22.61
CA GLY A 148 12.95 -3.33 22.94
C GLY A 148 11.88 -2.24 23.13
N ASP A 149 12.07 -1.06 22.57
CA ASP A 149 11.15 0.07 22.68
C ASP A 149 10.15 0.05 21.52
N PHE A 150 9.04 -0.68 21.72
CA PHE A 150 7.96 -0.86 20.75
C PHE A 150 6.76 0.04 21.01
N ALA A 151 6.93 1.11 21.78
CA ALA A 151 5.85 2.05 22.03
C ALA A 151 5.53 2.84 20.74
N PRO A 152 4.25 2.96 20.33
CA PRO A 152 3.86 3.71 19.14
C PRO A 152 4.39 5.16 19.14
N GLU A 153 4.36 5.84 20.29
CA GLU A 153 4.86 7.22 20.42
C GLU A 153 6.38 7.34 20.22
N SER A 154 7.16 6.34 20.65
CA SER A 154 8.61 6.32 20.44
C SER A 154 8.94 6.19 18.94
N VAL A 155 8.21 5.33 18.22
CA VAL A 155 8.32 5.21 16.75
C VAL A 155 7.90 6.49 16.06
N ARG A 156 6.75 7.07 16.44
CA ARG A 156 6.27 8.33 15.87
C ARG A 156 7.28 9.46 16.04
N THR A 157 7.90 9.56 17.21
CA THR A 157 8.94 10.54 17.51
C THR A 157 10.17 10.35 16.60
N ALA A 158 10.63 9.10 16.43
CA ALA A 158 11.76 8.79 15.55
C ALA A 158 11.46 9.04 14.06
N LEU A 159 10.24 8.79 13.61
CA LEU A 159 9.83 9.12 12.24
C LEU A 159 9.72 10.64 12.05
N THR A 160 9.16 11.35 13.02
CA THR A 160 9.06 12.82 12.95
C THR A 160 10.45 13.47 12.96
N SER A 161 11.42 12.90 13.67
CA SER A 161 12.81 13.42 13.67
C SER A 161 13.55 13.20 12.34
N LEU A 162 13.06 12.31 11.47
CA LEU A 162 13.51 12.21 10.07
C LEU A 162 12.95 13.32 9.17
N GLY A 163 12.05 14.16 9.69
CA GLY A 163 11.43 15.26 8.96
C GLY A 163 10.03 14.93 8.40
N TYR A 164 9.47 13.76 8.71
CA TYR A 164 8.06 13.48 8.37
C TYR A 164 7.13 14.33 9.22
N ALA A 165 6.08 14.89 8.61
CA ALA A 165 5.13 15.72 9.33
C ALA A 165 4.37 14.88 10.37
N ALA A 166 4.30 15.33 11.62
CA ALA A 166 3.68 14.57 12.70
C ALA A 166 2.20 14.20 12.43
N GLY A 167 1.46 15.04 11.70
CA GLY A 167 0.08 14.77 11.27
C GLY A 167 -0.05 13.78 10.11
N LYS A 168 1.08 13.38 9.51
CA LYS A 168 1.19 12.43 8.41
C LYS A 168 1.87 11.12 8.80
N VAL A 169 2.23 10.97 10.08
CA VAL A 169 2.75 9.73 10.65
C VAL A 169 1.68 9.11 11.53
N ARG A 170 1.27 7.89 11.21
CA ARG A 170 0.40 7.05 12.03
C ARG A 170 1.22 5.89 12.57
N THR A 171 0.96 5.53 13.82
CA THR A 171 1.57 4.39 14.48
C THR A 171 0.50 3.65 15.26
N TYR A 172 0.56 2.33 15.27
CA TYR A 172 -0.41 1.50 15.98
C TYR A 172 0.27 0.29 16.61
N GLN A 173 -0.24 -0.13 17.77
CA GLN A 173 0.25 -1.34 18.43
C GLN A 173 -0.05 -2.56 17.54
N ASN A 174 0.95 -3.42 17.34
CA ASN A 174 0.84 -4.66 16.58
C ASN A 174 1.35 -5.82 17.44
N GLY A 175 0.55 -6.21 18.43
CA GLY A 175 0.93 -7.21 19.44
C GLY A 175 1.80 -6.64 20.58
N PRO A 176 2.26 -7.48 21.51
CA PRO A 176 2.93 -7.04 22.74
C PRO A 176 4.33 -6.45 22.50
N THR A 177 4.99 -6.85 21.42
CA THR A 177 6.37 -6.46 21.07
C THR A 177 6.47 -6.00 19.63
N GLY A 178 5.37 -5.52 19.07
CA GLY A 178 5.30 -5.06 17.69
C GLY A 178 4.53 -3.77 17.55
N VAL A 179 4.93 -2.97 16.57
CA VAL A 179 4.32 -1.68 16.23
C VAL A 179 4.29 -1.56 14.71
N GLY A 180 3.13 -1.20 14.18
CA GLY A 180 2.97 -0.83 12.78
C GLY A 180 3.03 0.68 12.62
N PHE A 181 3.41 1.13 11.44
CA PHE A 181 3.42 2.56 11.11
C PHE A 181 3.05 2.77 9.65
N LEU A 182 2.50 3.95 9.37
CA LEU A 182 2.15 4.43 8.05
C LEU A 182 2.54 5.90 7.96
N VAL A 183 3.30 6.26 6.92
CA VAL A 183 3.79 7.60 6.65
C VAL A 183 3.27 8.06 5.31
N ASP A 184 2.54 9.18 5.31
CA ASP A 184 2.19 9.93 4.10
C ASP A 184 3.28 10.97 3.83
N VAL A 185 4.00 10.83 2.72
CA VAL A 185 5.18 11.65 2.42
C VAL A 185 4.79 13.06 1.94
N GLY A 186 3.52 13.31 1.61
CA GLY A 186 2.91 14.63 1.39
C GLY A 186 3.37 15.39 0.14
N ALA A 187 4.68 15.46 -0.12
CA ALA A 187 5.28 16.10 -1.29
C ALA A 187 5.21 15.22 -2.56
N SER A 188 4.83 13.95 -2.39
CA SER A 188 4.73 12.98 -3.47
C SER A 188 3.58 12.03 -3.16
N PRO A 189 2.87 11.48 -4.16
CA PRO A 189 1.70 10.64 -3.98
C PRO A 189 2.10 9.22 -3.55
N TRP A 190 3.05 9.09 -2.64
CA TRP A 190 3.52 7.79 -2.16
C TRP A 190 3.69 7.76 -0.65
N CYS A 191 3.63 6.55 -0.16
CA CYS A 191 3.44 6.18 1.22
C CYS A 191 4.59 5.27 1.64
N VAL A 192 4.92 5.28 2.94
CA VAL A 192 5.78 4.26 3.55
C VAL A 192 4.98 3.56 4.64
N GLU A 193 4.75 2.27 4.48
CA GLU A 193 4.15 1.43 5.52
C GLU A 193 5.18 0.44 6.03
N GLY A 194 5.09 0.07 7.30
CA GLY A 194 5.99 -0.91 7.84
C GLY A 194 5.60 -1.41 9.22
N THR A 195 6.39 -2.38 9.68
CA THR A 195 6.27 -2.94 11.02
C THR A 195 7.64 -3.05 11.65
N MET A 196 7.68 -2.86 12.96
CA MET A 196 8.85 -3.11 13.80
C MET A 196 8.45 -4.10 14.89
N SER A 197 9.25 -5.15 15.04
CA SER A 197 9.12 -6.20 16.05
C SER A 197 10.48 -6.51 16.66
N SER A 198 10.55 -7.30 17.72
CA SER A 198 11.84 -7.75 18.28
C SER A 198 12.75 -8.41 17.24
N ALA A 199 12.18 -9.16 16.30
CA ALA A 199 12.93 -9.88 15.27
C ALA A 199 13.43 -8.99 14.14
N SER A 200 12.64 -8.02 13.68
CA SER A 200 12.98 -7.19 12.52
C SER A 200 12.21 -5.89 12.45
N THR A 201 12.78 -4.93 11.72
CA THR A 201 12.07 -3.76 11.18
C THR A 201 11.96 -3.96 9.67
N ARG A 202 10.77 -3.74 9.12
CA ARG A 202 10.52 -3.80 7.66
C ARG A 202 9.68 -2.61 7.26
N ALA A 203 9.98 -2.03 6.11
CA ALA A 203 9.15 -1.00 5.50
C ALA A 203 9.08 -1.18 3.98
N GLU A 204 7.98 -0.74 3.38
CA GLU A 204 7.74 -0.75 1.95
C GLU A 204 7.19 0.61 1.52
N ALA A 205 7.54 1.04 0.31
CA ALA A 205 7.03 2.26 -0.30
C ALA A 205 6.09 1.95 -1.46
N PHE A 206 4.95 2.64 -1.54
CA PHE A 206 3.91 2.39 -2.53
C PHE A 206 3.14 3.67 -2.89
N GLY A 207 2.47 3.70 -4.04
CA GLY A 207 1.80 4.87 -4.62
C GLY A 207 0.37 5.14 -4.12
N GLY A 208 0.01 4.64 -2.93
CA GLY A 208 -1.37 4.65 -2.42
C GLY A 208 -2.22 3.49 -2.94
N TYR A 209 -3.55 3.65 -2.94
CA TYR A 209 -4.52 2.64 -3.37
C TYR A 209 -5.39 3.17 -4.52
N PRO A 210 -5.86 2.32 -5.45
CA PRO A 210 -6.62 2.74 -6.63
C PRO A 210 -7.80 3.68 -6.33
N ASP A 211 -8.57 3.36 -5.28
CA ASP A 211 -9.77 4.12 -4.88
C ASP A 211 -9.54 4.94 -3.60
N GLY A 212 -8.29 5.09 -3.18
CA GLY A 212 -7.90 5.82 -1.97
C GLY A 212 -7.44 7.24 -2.28
N THR A 213 -7.75 8.19 -1.40
CA THR A 213 -7.23 9.57 -1.48
C THR A 213 -5.91 9.76 -0.73
N GLY A 214 -5.26 8.67 -0.33
CA GLY A 214 -4.00 8.70 0.40
C GLY A 214 -3.47 7.31 0.73
N CYS A 215 -2.76 7.22 1.85
CA CYS A 215 -2.04 6.02 2.26
C CYS A 215 -2.88 4.99 3.01
N GLU A 216 -4.14 5.27 3.29
CA GLU A 216 -5.01 4.32 3.99
C GLU A 216 -5.72 3.40 3.00
N PRO A 217 -5.72 2.07 3.24
CA PRO A 217 -6.54 1.15 2.47
C PRO A 217 -8.01 1.58 2.51
N PRO A 218 -8.74 1.55 1.39
CA PRO A 218 -10.17 1.83 1.38
C PRO A 218 -10.92 0.88 2.32
N ARG A 219 -11.83 1.41 3.12
CA ARG A 219 -12.73 0.61 3.97
C ARG A 219 -14.03 0.32 3.22
N GLY A 220 -14.40 -0.96 3.13
CA GLY A 220 -15.57 -1.42 2.38
C GLY A 220 -15.18 -2.31 1.20
N GLY A 221 -16.18 -2.87 0.54
CA GLY A 221 -16.16 -3.61 -0.73
C GLY A 221 -17.61 -3.55 -1.24
N HIS A 222 -17.81 -3.24 -2.52
CA HIS A 222 -19.14 -2.96 -3.09
C HIS A 222 -20.05 -4.18 -3.12
#